data_AF-A0A957BP85-F1
#
_entry.id   AF-A0A957BP85-F1
#
_cell.length_a   1.000
_cell.length_b   1.000
_cell.length_c   1.000
_cell.angle_alpha   90.00
_cell.angle_beta   90.00
_cell.angle_gamma   90.00
#
_symmetry.space_group_name_H-M   'P 1'
#
loop_
_entity.id
_entity.type
_entity.pdbx_description
1 polymer ?
#
loop_
_entity_poly.entity_id
_entity_poly.type
_entity_poly.pdbx_seq_one_letter_code
_entity_poly.pdbx_strand_id
1 'polypeptide(L)'
;MRYCEIGEREISLKYDPAAGFAVRAKLVGSEEGCCVDLAQILLEYSLSCEGWRDLQVQRGLVGEFGRHLGELIAVNIHQQIPALPAADEVATIFEAILNSVQASYSKEAHADLLLYSLASCPLNQAAHDAGMGRGIAMAYHAFVALCDGALQKVAPAWVLVKPIYYEIDPRLSEVRLKAVNQALSS
;
A
#
# COMPACT_ATOMS: atom_id res chain seq x y z
N MET A 1 -20.30 4.55 29.67
CA MET A 1 -20.00 4.94 28.28
C MET A 1 -18.50 5.17 28.19
N ARG A 2 -17.75 4.26 27.56
CA ARG A 2 -16.31 4.41 27.37
C ARG A 2 -16.09 5.03 25.99
N TYR A 3 -15.58 6.25 25.99
CA TYR A 3 -15.02 6.91 24.83
C TYR A 3 -13.58 6.40 24.71
N CYS A 4 -13.25 5.70 23.63
CA CYS A 4 -11.86 5.35 23.33
C CYS A 4 -11.25 6.54 22.55
N GLU A 5 -10.60 7.42 23.29
CA GLU A 5 -9.61 8.37 22.77
C GLU A 5 -8.58 7.60 21.94
N ILE A 6 -8.54 7.87 20.63
CA ILE A 6 -7.46 7.51 19.69
C ILE A 6 -7.04 6.03 19.79
N GLY A 7 -7.75 5.17 19.05
CA GLY A 7 -7.37 3.77 18.92
C GLY A 7 -6.02 3.63 18.21
N GLU A 8 -4.94 3.56 18.98
CA GLU A 8 -3.65 3.13 18.47
C GLU A 8 -3.80 1.70 17.93
N ARG A 9 -3.37 1.49 16.69
CA ARG A 9 -3.34 0.15 16.08
C ARG A 9 -1.93 -0.38 16.09
N GLU A 10 -1.77 -1.62 16.51
CA GLU A 10 -0.55 -2.38 16.28
C GLU A 10 -0.56 -2.90 14.84
N ILE A 11 0.30 -2.36 14.00
CA ILE A 11 0.50 -2.80 12.62
C ILE A 11 1.57 -3.90 12.61
N SER A 12 1.25 -5.04 12.02
CA SER A 12 2.16 -6.18 11.89
C SER A 12 2.20 -6.69 10.46
N LEU A 13 3.37 -7.11 10.02
CA LEU A 13 3.57 -7.86 8.78
C LEU A 13 3.65 -9.35 9.14
N LYS A 14 2.76 -10.17 8.58
CA LYS A 14 2.73 -11.62 8.82
C LYS A 14 2.87 -12.37 7.50
N TYR A 15 3.56 -13.50 7.53
CA TYR A 15 3.62 -14.43 6.40
C TYR A 15 2.55 -15.51 6.57
N ASP A 16 1.66 -15.63 5.60
CA ASP A 16 0.72 -16.74 5.45
C ASP A 16 1.22 -17.67 4.33
N PRO A 17 1.41 -18.97 4.56
CA PRO A 17 1.85 -19.89 3.51
C PRO A 17 0.93 -19.97 2.27
N ALA A 18 -0.36 -19.67 2.43
CA ALA A 18 -1.34 -19.71 1.34
C ALA A 18 -1.45 -18.37 0.60
N ALA A 19 -1.23 -17.25 1.30
CA ALA A 19 -1.45 -15.90 0.77
C ALA A 19 -0.19 -15.04 0.68
N GLY A 20 0.98 -15.50 1.14
CA GLY A 20 2.20 -14.72 1.22
C GLY A 20 2.20 -13.70 2.37
N PHE A 21 3.05 -12.68 2.26
CA PHE A 21 3.11 -11.60 3.25
C PHE A 21 1.86 -10.72 3.20
N ALA A 22 1.35 -10.32 4.37
CA ALA A 22 0.27 -9.35 4.48
C ALA A 22 0.42 -8.48 5.74
N VAL A 23 0.12 -7.20 5.58
CA VAL A 23 0.00 -6.23 6.66
C VAL A 23 -1.41 -6.31 7.24
N ARG A 24 -1.48 -6.47 8.55
CA ARG A 24 -2.71 -6.45 9.33
C ARG A 24 -2.52 -5.56 10.55
N ALA A 25 -3.57 -4.84 10.92
CA ALA A 25 -3.55 -4.01 12.10
C ALA A 25 -4.65 -4.40 13.08
N LYS A 26 -4.33 -4.48 14.36
CA LYS A 26 -5.30 -4.78 15.42
C LYS A 26 -5.36 -3.63 16.41
N LEU A 27 -6.49 -3.46 17.08
CA LEU A 27 -6.56 -2.55 18.23
C LEU A 27 -5.75 -3.15 19.39
N VAL A 28 -5.03 -2.30 20.13
CA VAL A 28 -4.31 -2.72 21.33
C VAL A 28 -5.30 -3.38 22.30
N GLY A 29 -4.98 -4.60 22.74
CA GLY A 29 -5.84 -5.38 23.65
C GLY A 29 -7.04 -6.07 23.00
N SER A 30 -7.17 -6.06 21.68
CA SER A 30 -8.18 -6.84 20.96
C SER A 30 -7.70 -8.25 20.59
N GLU A 31 -8.64 -9.19 20.53
CA GLU A 31 -8.39 -10.56 20.05
C GLU A 31 -8.09 -10.59 18.55
N GLU A 32 -7.48 -11.67 18.06
CA GLU A 32 -7.01 -11.80 16.67
C GLU A 32 -8.12 -11.63 15.61
N GLY A 33 -9.39 -11.82 15.98
CA GLY A 33 -10.54 -11.62 15.09
C GLY A 33 -10.85 -10.15 14.75
N CYS A 34 -10.26 -9.18 15.43
CA CYS A 34 -10.52 -7.74 15.23
C CYS A 34 -9.46 -7.04 14.36
N CYS A 35 -8.79 -7.79 13.48
CA CYS A 35 -7.81 -7.22 12.55
C CYS A 35 -8.50 -6.45 11.42
N VAL A 36 -7.92 -5.33 11.04
CA VAL A 36 -8.25 -4.59 9.82
C VAL A 36 -7.10 -4.72 8.82
N ASP A 37 -7.44 -4.55 7.55
CA ASP A 37 -6.49 -4.62 6.45
C ASP A 37 -5.86 -3.26 6.14
N LEU A 38 -4.89 -3.27 5.23
CA LEU A 38 -4.20 -2.06 4.82
C LEU A 38 -5.12 -1.03 4.17
N ALA A 39 -6.14 -1.45 3.40
CA ALA A 39 -7.06 -0.52 2.77
C ALA A 39 -7.81 0.30 3.83
N GLN A 40 -8.31 -0.36 4.88
CA GLN A 40 -8.96 0.31 5.99
C GLN A 40 -7.99 1.20 6.79
N ILE A 41 -6.73 0.77 7.02
CA ILE A 41 -5.72 1.63 7.66
C ILE A 41 -5.51 2.93 6.87
N LEU A 42 -5.35 2.84 5.54
CA LEU A 42 -5.16 4.01 4.68
C LEU A 42 -6.39 4.93 4.71
N LEU A 43 -7.60 4.37 4.71
CA LEU A 43 -8.85 5.12 4.81
C LEU A 43 -8.99 5.84 6.17
N GLU A 44 -8.77 5.14 7.27
CA GLU A 44 -8.86 5.71 8.62
C GLU A 44 -7.87 6.86 8.81
N TYR A 45 -6.61 6.67 8.39
CA TYR A 45 -5.62 7.74 8.47
C TYR A 45 -6.01 8.94 7.59
N SER A 46 -6.46 8.67 6.37
CA SER A 46 -6.91 9.72 5.45
C SER A 46 -8.06 10.56 6.01
N LEU A 47 -9.04 9.91 6.65
CA LEU A 47 -10.16 10.57 7.31
C LEU A 47 -9.71 11.37 8.54
N SER A 48 -8.73 10.86 9.30
CA SER A 48 -8.18 11.59 10.45
C SER A 48 -7.53 12.92 10.02
N CYS A 49 -7.03 13.00 8.78
CA CYS A 49 -6.47 14.22 8.22
C CYS A 49 -7.51 15.17 7.59
N GLU A 50 -8.81 14.81 7.51
CA GLU A 50 -9.85 15.71 6.97
C GLU A 50 -10.06 16.97 7.82
N GLY A 51 -9.66 16.94 9.10
CA GLY A 51 -9.78 18.10 10.00
C GLY A 51 -8.88 19.29 9.61
N TRP A 52 -7.92 19.11 8.71
CA TRP A 52 -7.01 20.16 8.27
C TRP A 52 -7.63 20.97 7.13
N ARG A 53 -7.58 22.30 7.23
CA ARG A 53 -8.21 23.20 6.25
C ARG A 53 -7.47 23.29 4.91
N ASP A 54 -6.20 22.92 4.88
CA ASP A 54 -5.35 23.00 3.70
C ASP A 54 -5.16 21.61 3.08
N LEU A 55 -5.65 21.44 1.85
CA LEU A 55 -5.55 20.20 1.09
C LEU A 55 -4.09 19.81 0.79
N GLN A 56 -3.17 20.76 0.65
CA GLN A 56 -1.75 20.47 0.43
C GLN A 56 -1.13 19.87 1.69
N VAL A 57 -1.46 20.41 2.87
CA VAL A 57 -1.01 19.86 4.15
C VAL A 57 -1.59 18.45 4.35
N GLN A 58 -2.88 18.26 4.06
CA GLN A 58 -3.53 16.95 4.14
C GLN A 58 -2.82 15.93 3.23
N ARG A 59 -2.57 16.28 1.97
CA ARG A 59 -1.83 15.42 1.03
C ARG A 59 -0.43 15.11 1.50
N GLY A 60 0.28 16.11 2.03
CA GLY A 60 1.63 15.93 2.58
C GLY A 60 1.65 14.91 3.71
N LEU A 61 0.76 15.04 4.69
CA LEU A 61 0.65 14.12 5.84
C LEU A 61 0.27 12.70 5.40
N VAL A 62 -0.71 12.57 4.51
CA VAL A 62 -1.20 11.28 4.01
C VAL A 62 -0.14 10.60 3.13
N GLY A 63 0.53 11.36 2.27
CA GLY A 63 1.62 10.88 1.43
C GLY A 63 2.84 10.44 2.25
N GLU A 64 3.23 11.22 3.27
CA GLU A 64 4.33 10.85 4.16
C GLU A 64 4.04 9.56 4.93
N PHE A 65 2.81 9.41 5.46
CA PHE A 65 2.37 8.19 6.10
C PHE A 65 2.45 6.98 5.16
N GLY A 66 1.88 7.11 3.95
CA GLY A 66 1.94 6.05 2.94
C GLY A 66 3.38 5.65 2.61
N ARG A 67 4.23 6.63 2.30
CA ARG A 67 5.65 6.42 1.96
C ARG A 67 6.39 5.68 3.07
N HIS A 68 6.30 6.15 4.31
CA HIS A 68 6.99 5.53 5.44
C HIS A 68 6.51 4.08 5.66
N LEU A 69 5.19 3.84 5.56
CA LEU A 69 4.65 2.49 5.66
C LEU A 69 5.19 1.58 4.55
N GLY A 70 5.28 2.08 3.32
CA GLY A 70 5.86 1.34 2.19
C GLY A 70 7.33 0.98 2.40
N GLU A 71 8.13 1.94 2.88
CA GLU A 71 9.54 1.72 3.22
C GLU A 71 9.69 0.63 4.30
N LEU A 72 8.86 0.68 5.35
CA LEU A 72 8.88 -0.32 6.42
C LEU A 72 8.52 -1.71 5.92
N ILE A 73 7.47 -1.84 5.09
CA ILE A 73 7.08 -3.12 4.49
C ILE A 73 8.24 -3.69 3.67
N ALA A 74 8.81 -2.87 2.78
CA ALA A 74 9.90 -3.28 1.91
C ALA A 74 11.14 -3.75 2.69
N VAL A 75 11.57 -2.99 3.71
CA VAL A 75 12.71 -3.37 4.57
C VAL A 75 12.45 -4.67 5.32
N ASN A 76 11.25 -4.83 5.90
CA ASN A 76 10.93 -6.03 6.67
C ASN A 76 10.88 -7.28 5.79
N ILE A 77 10.35 -7.17 4.56
CA ILE A 77 10.34 -8.26 3.59
C ILE A 77 11.79 -8.59 3.16
N HIS A 78 12.56 -7.58 2.76
CA HIS A 78 13.96 -7.74 2.34
C HIS A 78 14.81 -8.48 3.39
N GLN A 79 14.58 -8.21 4.68
CA GLN A 79 15.28 -8.86 5.78
C GLN A 79 14.85 -10.32 6.03
N GLN A 80 13.64 -10.70 5.61
CA GLN A 80 13.05 -12.01 5.89
C GLN A 80 13.19 -13.00 4.73
N ILE A 81 13.43 -12.52 3.51
CA ILE A 81 13.60 -13.36 2.33
C ILE A 81 15.09 -13.58 2.00
N PRO A 82 15.48 -14.77 1.49
CA PRO A 82 16.81 -14.97 0.92
C PRO A 82 17.08 -13.99 -0.21
N ALA A 83 18.34 -13.71 -0.51
CA ALA A 83 18.71 -12.82 -1.62
C ALA A 83 18.08 -13.29 -2.94
N LEU A 84 17.01 -12.62 -3.36
CA LEU A 84 16.30 -12.86 -4.61
C LEU A 84 16.86 -11.96 -5.72
N PRO A 85 16.66 -12.32 -7.00
CA PRO A 85 16.78 -11.36 -8.08
C PRO A 85 15.89 -10.14 -7.82
N ALA A 86 16.36 -8.94 -8.19
CA ALA A 86 15.65 -7.69 -7.90
C ALA A 86 14.20 -7.67 -8.40
N ALA A 87 13.92 -8.28 -9.57
CA ALA A 87 12.57 -8.39 -10.11
C ALA A 87 11.65 -9.24 -9.22
N ASP A 88 12.16 -10.34 -8.66
CA ASP A 88 11.41 -11.24 -7.78
C ASP A 88 11.19 -10.62 -6.40
N GLU A 89 12.17 -9.86 -5.90
CA GLU A 89 12.03 -9.08 -4.68
C GLU A 89 10.95 -7.99 -4.83
N VAL A 90 11.01 -7.21 -5.91
CA VAL A 90 9.97 -6.20 -6.22
C VAL A 90 8.61 -6.87 -6.34
N ALA A 91 8.53 -8.01 -7.03
CA ALA A 91 7.29 -8.75 -7.13
C ALA A 91 6.76 -9.18 -5.76
N THR A 92 7.60 -9.75 -4.90
CA THR A 92 7.23 -10.20 -3.55
C THR A 92 6.69 -9.06 -2.69
N ILE A 93 7.34 -7.88 -2.75
CA ILE A 93 6.91 -6.69 -2.00
C ILE A 93 5.55 -6.19 -2.49
N PHE A 94 5.34 -6.14 -3.80
CA PHE A 94 4.08 -5.66 -4.35
C PHE A 94 2.93 -6.64 -4.19
N GLU A 95 3.19 -7.94 -4.28
CA GLU A 95 2.23 -8.97 -3.90
C GLU A 95 1.86 -8.82 -2.42
N ALA A 96 2.84 -8.56 -1.53
CA ALA A 96 2.53 -8.31 -0.13
C ALA A 96 1.63 -7.10 0.08
N ILE A 97 1.89 -5.98 -0.60
CA ILE A 97 1.05 -4.78 -0.56
C ILE A 97 -0.37 -5.09 -1.07
N LEU A 98 -0.50 -5.80 -2.20
CA LEU A 98 -1.78 -6.16 -2.79
C LEU A 98 -2.59 -7.12 -1.91
N ASN A 99 -1.94 -8.11 -1.31
CA ASN A 99 -2.56 -9.03 -0.36
C ASN A 99 -2.98 -8.30 0.92
N SER A 100 -2.20 -7.30 1.33
CA SER A 100 -2.51 -6.45 2.50
C SER A 100 -3.77 -5.62 2.30
N VAL A 101 -4.08 -5.19 1.07
CA VAL A 101 -5.34 -4.51 0.73
C VAL A 101 -6.45 -5.47 0.28
N GLN A 102 -6.25 -6.79 0.42
CA GLN A 102 -7.18 -7.82 -0.02
C GLN A 102 -7.54 -7.73 -1.52
N ALA A 103 -6.60 -7.29 -2.36
CA ALA A 103 -6.84 -7.21 -3.78
C ALA A 103 -6.91 -8.60 -4.43
N SER A 104 -7.91 -8.82 -5.27
CA SER A 104 -7.92 -9.93 -6.24
C SER A 104 -7.29 -9.45 -7.54
N TYR A 105 -6.25 -10.14 -8.01
CA TYR A 105 -5.47 -9.70 -9.17
C TYR A 105 -4.96 -10.85 -10.05
N SER A 106 -4.71 -10.54 -11.32
CA SER A 106 -3.86 -11.33 -12.20
C SER A 106 -2.49 -10.66 -12.35
N LYS A 107 -1.44 -11.46 -12.49
CA LYS A 107 -0.05 -11.00 -12.64
C LYS A 107 0.48 -11.35 -14.03
N GLU A 108 1.06 -10.36 -14.70
CA GLU A 108 1.89 -10.53 -15.88
C GLU A 108 3.31 -10.04 -15.56
N ALA A 109 4.31 -10.89 -15.81
CA ALA A 109 5.69 -10.60 -15.48
C ALA A 109 6.62 -10.81 -16.69
N HIS A 110 7.41 -9.78 -16.96
CA HIS A 110 8.50 -9.78 -17.92
C HIS A 110 9.78 -9.27 -17.24
N ALA A 111 10.92 -9.35 -17.93
CA ALA A 111 12.22 -9.01 -17.34
C ALA A 111 12.30 -7.57 -16.80
N ASP A 112 11.62 -6.62 -17.45
CA ASP A 112 11.64 -5.19 -17.13
C ASP A 112 10.25 -4.62 -16.78
N LEU A 113 9.24 -5.48 -16.63
CA LEU A 113 7.85 -5.07 -16.43
C LEU A 113 7.12 -6.03 -15.49
N LEU A 114 6.45 -5.47 -14.48
CA LEU A 114 5.46 -6.18 -13.67
C LEU A 114 4.12 -5.47 -13.81
N LEU A 115 3.07 -6.21 -14.13
CA LEU A 115 1.71 -5.72 -14.25
C LEU A 115 0.79 -6.56 -13.36
N TYR A 116 0.06 -5.89 -12.49
CA TYR A 116 -1.00 -6.46 -11.67
C TYR A 116 -2.32 -5.83 -12.10
N SER A 117 -3.22 -6.61 -12.70
CA SER A 117 -4.56 -6.16 -13.07
C SER A 117 -5.54 -6.56 -11.98
N LEU A 118 -6.25 -5.58 -11.40
CA LEU A 118 -7.14 -5.80 -10.28
C LEU A 118 -8.57 -6.05 -10.77
N ALA A 119 -9.23 -7.08 -10.23
CA ALA A 119 -10.61 -7.41 -10.56
C ALA A 119 -11.61 -6.34 -10.06
N SER A 120 -11.26 -5.69 -8.94
CA SER A 120 -12.03 -4.60 -8.32
C SER A 120 -11.07 -3.64 -7.60
N CYS A 121 -11.56 -2.44 -7.26
CA CYS A 121 -10.78 -1.48 -6.47
C CYS A 121 -10.90 -1.82 -4.98
N PRO A 122 -9.82 -2.29 -4.32
CA PRO A 122 -9.88 -2.69 -2.91
C PRO A 122 -10.19 -1.51 -1.98
N LEU A 123 -9.73 -0.29 -2.32
CA LEU A 123 -10.04 0.91 -1.52
C LEU A 123 -11.52 1.27 -1.59
N ASN A 124 -12.17 1.11 -2.75
CA ASN A 124 -13.61 1.36 -2.87
C ASN A 124 -14.43 0.31 -2.12
N GLN A 125 -14.00 -0.95 -2.17
CA GLN A 125 -14.66 -2.03 -1.45
C GLN A 125 -14.56 -1.79 0.07
N ALA A 126 -13.35 -1.58 0.59
CA ALA A 126 -13.13 -1.29 2.01
C ALA A 126 -13.88 -0.03 2.47
N ALA A 127 -13.89 1.03 1.65
CA ALA A 127 -14.62 2.25 1.97
C ALA A 127 -16.14 2.06 1.96
N HIS A 128 -16.67 1.22 1.08
CA HIS A 128 -18.08 0.86 1.09
C HIS A 128 -18.44 0.09 2.36
N ASP A 129 -17.67 -0.95 2.67
CA ASP A 129 -17.94 -1.84 3.80
C ASP A 129 -17.79 -1.12 5.15
N ALA A 130 -16.85 -0.18 5.26
CA ALA A 130 -16.62 0.62 6.46
C ALA A 130 -17.42 1.93 6.53
N GLY A 131 -18.17 2.30 5.48
CA GLY A 131 -18.87 3.58 5.40
C GLY A 131 -17.95 4.80 5.31
N MET A 132 -16.74 4.63 4.76
CA MET A 132 -15.64 5.61 4.71
C MET A 132 -15.43 6.22 3.31
N GLY A 133 -16.48 6.35 2.50
CA GLY A 133 -16.40 6.76 1.09
C GLY A 133 -15.69 8.10 0.83
N ARG A 134 -15.71 9.05 1.78
CA ARG A 134 -15.05 10.36 1.63
C ARG A 134 -13.52 10.27 1.64
N GLY A 135 -12.95 9.26 2.30
CA GLY A 135 -11.51 9.08 2.44
C GLY A 135 -10.83 8.48 1.21
N ILE A 136 -11.58 7.99 0.21
CA ILE A 136 -11.05 7.19 -0.90
C ILE A 136 -9.94 7.92 -1.67
N ALA A 137 -10.15 9.19 -2.03
CA ALA A 137 -9.19 9.94 -2.83
C ALA A 137 -7.85 10.13 -2.11
N MET A 138 -7.89 10.38 -0.80
CA MET A 138 -6.69 10.51 0.03
C MET A 138 -6.06 9.15 0.32
N ALA A 139 -6.85 8.10 0.52
CA ALA A 139 -6.34 6.74 0.70
C ALA A 139 -5.64 6.23 -0.58
N TYR A 140 -6.16 6.58 -1.74
CA TYR A 140 -5.51 6.33 -3.02
C TYR A 140 -4.17 7.08 -3.10
N HIS A 141 -4.12 8.35 -2.71
CA HIS A 141 -2.88 9.12 -2.65
C HIS A 141 -1.85 8.46 -1.70
N ALA A 142 -2.29 7.99 -0.53
CA ALA A 142 -1.46 7.23 0.41
C ALA A 142 -0.93 5.93 -0.21
N PHE A 143 -1.78 5.22 -0.96
CA PHE A 143 -1.40 3.97 -1.62
C PHE A 143 -0.32 4.19 -2.69
N VAL A 144 -0.45 5.25 -3.51
CA VAL A 144 0.60 5.61 -4.48
C VAL A 144 1.91 5.89 -3.76
N ALA A 145 1.87 6.71 -2.69
CA ALA A 145 3.06 7.02 -1.90
C ALA A 145 3.69 5.78 -1.24
N LEU A 146 2.86 4.85 -0.80
CA LEU A 146 3.28 3.56 -0.24
C LEU A 146 4.02 2.73 -1.28
N CYS A 147 3.48 2.59 -2.48
CA CYS A 147 4.15 1.89 -3.58
C CYS A 147 5.49 2.54 -3.95
N ASP A 148 5.52 3.87 -4.07
CA ASP A 148 6.76 4.60 -4.38
C ASP A 148 7.81 4.45 -3.26
N GLY A 149 7.41 4.61 -2.00
CA GLY A 149 8.28 4.46 -0.85
C GLY A 149 8.90 3.07 -0.76
N ALA A 150 8.09 2.04 -1.02
CA ALA A 150 8.58 0.67 -1.09
C ALA A 150 9.66 0.48 -2.17
N LEU A 151 9.41 0.96 -3.40
CA LEU A 151 10.36 0.86 -4.52
C LEU A 151 11.65 1.61 -4.26
N GLN A 152 11.56 2.87 -3.85
CA GLN A 152 12.74 3.72 -3.62
C GLN A 152 13.65 3.12 -2.55
N LYS A 153 13.09 2.34 -1.62
CA LYS A 153 13.85 1.76 -0.51
C LYS A 153 14.70 0.56 -0.90
N VAL A 154 14.18 -0.32 -1.77
CA VAL A 154 14.83 -1.62 -2.07
C VAL A 154 15.25 -1.77 -3.53
N ALA A 155 14.58 -1.07 -4.44
CA ALA A 155 14.72 -1.28 -5.88
C ALA A 155 14.63 0.06 -6.63
N PRO A 156 15.58 0.99 -6.41
CA PRO A 156 15.55 2.31 -7.06
C PRO A 156 15.70 2.26 -8.59
N ALA A 157 16.09 1.10 -9.14
CA ALA A 157 16.10 0.84 -10.58
C ALA A 157 14.71 0.53 -11.14
N TRP A 158 13.66 0.47 -10.31
CA TRP A 158 12.27 0.27 -10.73
C TRP A 158 11.44 1.51 -10.44
N VAL A 159 10.49 1.79 -11.31
CA VAL A 159 9.56 2.93 -11.17
C VAL A 159 8.12 2.46 -11.18
N LEU A 160 7.30 3.12 -10.37
CA LEU A 160 5.85 3.01 -10.43
C LEU A 160 5.34 3.77 -11.65
N VAL A 161 4.79 3.05 -12.63
CA VAL A 161 4.13 3.64 -13.79
C VAL A 161 2.67 3.94 -13.45
N LYS A 162 2.03 3.04 -12.70
CA LYS A 162 0.68 3.20 -12.15
C LYS A 162 0.54 2.45 -10.82
N PRO A 163 -0.31 2.90 -9.89
CA PRO A 163 -1.13 4.13 -9.92
C PRO A 163 -0.30 5.43 -9.90
N ILE A 164 -0.91 6.58 -10.21
CA ILE A 164 -0.26 7.90 -10.23
C ILE A 164 -0.96 8.89 -9.28
N TYR A 165 -0.23 9.84 -8.70
CA TYR A 165 -0.78 10.75 -7.67
C TYR A 165 -1.99 11.59 -8.08
N TYR A 166 -2.11 11.92 -9.38
CA TYR A 166 -3.11 12.84 -9.91
C TYR A 166 -4.01 12.12 -10.92
N GLU A 167 -4.84 11.21 -10.44
CA GLU A 167 -5.86 10.55 -11.25
C GLU A 167 -7.22 11.23 -11.11
N ILE A 168 -7.94 11.40 -12.22
CA ILE A 168 -9.24 12.09 -12.28
C ILE A 168 -10.33 11.27 -11.57
N ASP A 169 -10.25 9.94 -11.68
CA ASP A 169 -11.10 8.98 -10.98
C ASP A 169 -10.18 8.02 -10.22
N PRO A 170 -9.91 8.26 -8.92
CA PRO A 170 -8.94 7.49 -8.14
C PRO A 170 -9.47 6.08 -7.87
N ARG A 171 -9.36 5.23 -8.89
CA ARG A 171 -9.75 3.83 -8.86
C ARG A 171 -8.52 2.98 -9.09
N LEU A 172 -8.12 2.26 -8.06
CA LEU A 172 -7.05 1.28 -8.17
C LEU A 172 -7.53 0.11 -9.05
N SER A 173 -7.11 0.12 -10.31
CA SER A 173 -7.48 -0.87 -11.31
C SER A 173 -6.28 -1.68 -11.81
N GLU A 174 -5.09 -1.09 -11.73
CA GLU A 174 -3.83 -1.77 -12.02
C GLU A 174 -2.69 -1.20 -11.19
N VAL A 175 -1.68 -2.05 -10.92
CA VAL A 175 -0.36 -1.63 -10.47
C VAL A 175 0.65 -2.04 -11.52
N ARG A 176 1.43 -1.08 -12.03
CA ARG A 176 2.37 -1.29 -13.12
C ARG A 176 3.73 -0.75 -12.74
N LEU A 177 4.75 -1.59 -12.84
CA LEU A 177 6.12 -1.30 -12.46
C LEU A 177 7.03 -1.55 -13.65
N LYS A 178 7.99 -0.67 -13.88
CA LYS A 178 8.96 -0.84 -14.98
C LYS A 178 10.38 -0.67 -14.48
N ALA A 179 11.30 -1.53 -14.92
CA ALA A 179 12.72 -1.32 -14.72
C ALA A 179 13.22 -0.15 -15.58
N VAL A 180 14.00 0.74 -14.99
CA VAL A 180 14.68 1.82 -15.68
C VAL A 180 15.97 1.24 -16.24
N ASN A 181 16.00 0.99 -17.54
CA ASN A 181 17.24 0.63 -18.22
C ASN A 181 18.22 1.81 -18.09
N GLN A 182 19.29 1.65 -17.32
CA GLN A 182 20.45 2.55 -17.32
C GLN A 182 21.25 2.37 -18.62
N ALA A 183 20.62 2.59 -19.75
CA ALA A 183 21.29 2.74 -21.04
C ALA A 183 21.12 4.19 -21.43
N LEU A 184 22.10 5.02 -21.05
CA LEU A 184 22.50 6.33 -21.62
C LEU A 184 23.21 7.16 -20.53
N SER A 185 24.41 6.73 -20.16
CA SER A 185 25.43 7.56 -19.51
C SER A 185 26.79 6.99 -19.90
N SER A 186 27.09 7.08 -21.20
CA SER A 186 28.42 6.86 -21.78
C SER A 186 28.86 8.14 -22.45
#